data_AF-A0A7V8VCN5-F1
#
_entry.id   AF-A0A7V8VCN5-F1
#
_cell.length_a   1.000
_cell.length_b   1.000
_cell.length_c   1.000
_cell.angle_alpha   90.00
_cell.angle_beta   90.00
_cell.angle_gamma   90.00
#
_symmetry.space_group_name_H-M   'P 1'
#
loop_
_entity.id
_entity.type
_entity.pdbx_description
1 polymer ?
#
loop_
_entity_poly.entity_id
_entity_poly.type
_entity_poly.pdbx_seq_one_letter_code
_entity_poly.pdbx_strand_id
1 'polypeptide(L)'
;MLFGLILPIASGTGTMRSSSHSETSGASVFFLLGWLTGTLAIGLWLALQLQDQGVNWVISILLGAGGSVAVSCFLCHLIWRLWMRITRGAPFYVGDQVVITAGPHKGEIGEVRKICEGRCSVWVALERGGDSSELLFFDWDQIRRCDRGKSAGPS
;
A
#
# COMPACT_ATOMS: atom_id res chain seq x y z
N MET A 1 -60.56 29.58 13.22
CA MET A 1 -59.16 30.08 13.20
C MET A 1 -58.27 28.85 13.24
N LEU A 2 -57.92 28.12 12.18
CA LEU A 2 -57.45 28.39 10.81
C LEU A 2 -56.09 29.11 10.74
N PHE A 3 -55.12 28.37 10.18
CA PHE A 3 -53.70 28.67 9.88
C PHE A 3 -52.70 28.57 11.06
N GLY A 4 -51.56 27.89 10.95
CA GLY A 4 -50.90 27.38 9.74
C GLY A 4 -49.76 26.38 10.03
N LEU A 5 -49.54 25.56 8.99
CA LEU A 5 -48.42 24.65 8.76
C LEU A 5 -47.07 25.22 9.21
N ILE A 6 -46.30 24.42 9.95
CA ILE A 6 -44.85 24.53 9.98
C ILE A 6 -44.30 23.46 9.03
N LEU A 7 -43.81 23.92 7.88
CA LEU A 7 -43.09 23.14 6.88
C LEU A 7 -41.73 22.68 7.42
N PRO A 8 -41.32 21.41 7.21
CA PRO A 8 -39.91 21.04 7.29
C PRO A 8 -39.19 21.55 6.04
N ILE A 9 -38.30 22.52 6.22
CA ILE A 9 -37.37 22.95 5.17
C ILE A 9 -36.35 21.83 4.98
N ALA A 10 -36.54 21.10 3.88
CA ALA A 10 -35.55 20.23 3.29
C ALA A 10 -34.33 21.08 2.86
N SER A 11 -33.25 21.04 3.64
CA SER A 11 -31.95 21.51 3.17
C SER A 11 -31.25 20.36 2.47
N GLY A 12 -31.58 20.19 1.19
CA GLY A 12 -30.83 19.35 0.28
C GLY A 12 -29.56 20.05 -0.17
N THR A 13 -28.44 19.79 0.50
CA THR A 13 -27.11 20.02 -0.07
C THR A 13 -26.62 18.71 -0.68
N GLY A 14 -26.97 18.50 -1.94
CA GLY A 14 -26.39 17.46 -2.77
C GLY A 14 -24.90 17.75 -2.99
N THR A 15 -24.03 17.12 -2.21
CA THR A 15 -22.64 16.93 -2.63
C THR A 15 -22.59 15.77 -3.61
N MET A 16 -22.81 16.10 -4.88
CA MET A 16 -22.35 15.33 -6.02
C MET A 16 -20.82 15.27 -5.94
N ARG A 17 -20.26 14.28 -5.25
CA ARG A 17 -18.82 14.00 -5.29
C ARG A 17 -18.58 12.88 -6.28
N SER A 18 -18.29 13.32 -7.50
CA SER A 18 -17.54 12.65 -8.56
C SER A 18 -17.19 11.19 -8.25
N SER A 19 -17.93 10.28 -8.87
CA SER A 19 -17.48 8.91 -9.11
C SER A 19 -16.18 9.00 -9.90
N SER A 20 -15.05 8.94 -9.19
CA SER A 20 -13.73 8.78 -9.75
C SER A 20 -13.75 7.52 -10.61
N HIS A 21 -13.87 7.72 -11.92
CA HIS A 21 -13.64 6.70 -12.92
C HIS A 21 -12.26 6.14 -12.61
N SER A 22 -12.20 4.94 -12.04
CA SER A 22 -10.96 4.23 -11.81
C SER A 22 -10.37 3.98 -13.19
N GLU A 23 -9.43 4.82 -13.62
CA GLU A 23 -8.45 4.43 -14.62
C GLU A 23 -7.70 3.24 -14.01
N THR A 24 -8.25 2.04 -14.19
CA THR A 24 -7.54 0.78 -14.05
C THR A 24 -6.41 0.85 -15.06
N SER A 25 -5.29 1.42 -14.62
CA SER A 25 -4.05 1.55 -15.37
C SER A 25 -3.82 0.20 -16.05
N GLY A 26 -3.74 0.19 -17.39
CA GLY A 26 -3.68 -1.05 -18.18
C GLY A 26 -2.59 -2.02 -17.68
N ALA A 27 -1.53 -1.49 -17.05
CA ALA A 27 -0.51 -2.25 -16.35
C ALA A 27 -1.06 -3.24 -15.32
N SER A 28 -2.10 -2.87 -14.56
CA SER A 28 -2.74 -3.75 -13.58
C SER A 28 -3.47 -4.94 -14.23
N VAL A 29 -4.11 -4.71 -15.38
CA VAL A 29 -4.85 -5.75 -16.12
C VAL A 29 -3.87 -6.73 -16.76
N PHE A 30 -2.78 -6.24 -17.38
CA PHE A 30 -1.74 -7.10 -17.93
C PHE A 30 -1.04 -7.93 -16.86
N PHE A 31 -0.77 -7.35 -15.68
CA PHE A 31 -0.21 -8.07 -14.55
C PHE A 31 -1.14 -9.20 -14.08
N LEU A 32 -2.44 -8.91 -13.92
CA LEU A 32 -3.43 -9.91 -13.53
C LEU A 32 -3.55 -11.04 -14.57
N LEU A 33 -3.58 -10.71 -15.86
CA LEU A 33 -3.63 -11.71 -16.93
C LEU A 33 -2.37 -12.59 -16.97
N GLY A 34 -1.17 -11.98 -16.86
CA GLY A 34 0.10 -12.71 -16.76
C GLY A 34 0.16 -13.63 -15.54
N TRP A 35 -0.36 -13.16 -14.40
CA TRP A 35 -0.44 -13.94 -13.18
C TRP A 35 -1.40 -15.14 -13.31
N LEU A 36 -2.57 -14.90 -13.89
CA LEU A 36 -3.63 -15.91 -14.03
C LEU A 36 -3.23 -16.97 -15.06
N THR A 37 -2.58 -16.58 -16.15
CA THR A 37 -2.03 -17.51 -17.14
C THR A 37 -0.87 -18.33 -16.56
N GLY A 38 0.03 -17.70 -15.79
CA GLY A 38 1.14 -18.42 -15.14
C GLY A 38 0.66 -19.45 -14.12
N THR A 39 -0.32 -19.08 -13.28
CA THR A 39 -0.89 -20.01 -12.28
C THR A 39 -1.65 -21.18 -12.94
N LEU A 40 -2.38 -20.93 -14.03
CA LEU A 40 -3.00 -22.00 -14.82
C LEU A 40 -1.97 -22.94 -15.46
N ALA A 41 -0.89 -22.40 -16.04
CA ALA A 41 0.15 -23.21 -16.65
C ALA A 41 0.83 -24.13 -15.62
N ILE A 42 1.13 -23.63 -14.42
CA ILE A 42 1.70 -24.42 -13.33
C ILE A 42 0.73 -25.50 -12.85
N GLY A 43 -0.56 -25.15 -12.68
CA GLY A 43 -1.58 -26.10 -12.26
C GLY A 43 -1.78 -27.22 -13.28
N LEU A 44 -1.80 -26.89 -14.57
CA LEU A 44 -1.92 -27.86 -15.66
C LEU A 44 -0.67 -28.76 -15.75
N TRP A 45 0.52 -28.18 -15.61
CA TRP A 45 1.78 -28.94 -15.57
C TRP A 45 1.80 -29.97 -14.44
N LEU A 46 1.40 -29.58 -13.23
CA LEU A 46 1.30 -30.49 -12.09
C LEU A 46 0.24 -31.58 -12.30
N ALA A 47 -0.90 -31.23 -12.89
CA ALA A 47 -1.96 -32.19 -13.17
C ALA A 47 -1.50 -33.27 -14.17
N LEU A 48 -0.76 -32.87 -15.22
CA LEU A 48 -0.19 -33.80 -16.20
C LEU A 48 0.83 -34.76 -15.56
N GLN A 49 1.74 -34.23 -14.73
CA GLN A 49 2.73 -35.06 -14.02
C GLN A 49 2.08 -36.08 -13.09
N LEU A 50 0.98 -35.73 -12.42
CA LEU A 50 0.24 -36.65 -11.56
C LEU A 50 -0.54 -37.69 -12.36
N GLN A 51 -1.02 -37.32 -13.55
CA GLN A 51 -1.69 -38.25 -14.46
C GLN A 51 -0.74 -39.32 -14.98
N ASP A 52 0.52 -38.98 -15.26
CA ASP A 52 1.56 -39.96 -15.65
C ASP A 52 1.86 -40.98 -14.55
N GLN A 53 1.55 -40.67 -13.29
CA GLN A 53 1.68 -41.59 -12.15
C GLN A 53 0.43 -42.45 -11.90
N GLY A 54 -0.58 -42.39 -12.78
CA GLY A 54 -1.81 -43.18 -12.68
C GLY A 54 -2.79 -42.66 -11.63
N VAL A 55 -2.62 -41.42 -11.16
CA VAL A 55 -3.56 -40.77 -10.23
C VAL A 55 -4.85 -40.40 -10.97
N ASN A 56 -6.00 -40.61 -10.31
CA ASN A 56 -7.30 -40.23 -10.84
C ASN A 56 -7.34 -38.75 -11.26
N TRP A 57 -7.86 -38.49 -12.46
CA TRP A 57 -7.95 -37.17 -13.08
C TRP A 57 -8.48 -36.08 -12.12
N VAL A 58 -9.50 -36.40 -11.32
CA VAL A 58 -10.12 -35.44 -10.38
C VAL A 58 -9.13 -35.02 -9.30
N ILE A 59 -8.35 -35.97 -8.78
CA ILE A 59 -7.37 -35.73 -7.71
C ILE A 59 -6.22 -34.89 -8.27
N SER A 60 -5.76 -35.19 -9.49
CA SER A 60 -4.71 -34.41 -10.16
C SER A 60 -5.11 -32.95 -10.37
N ILE A 61 -6.36 -32.69 -10.77
CA ILE A 61 -6.89 -31.33 -10.92
C ILE A 61 -6.96 -30.61 -9.57
N LEU A 62 -7.49 -31.27 -8.54
CA LEU A 62 -7.59 -30.67 -7.20
C LEU A 62 -6.22 -30.33 -6.62
N LEU A 63 -5.23 -31.22 -6.78
CA LEU A 63 -3.86 -30.97 -6.33
C LEU A 63 -3.18 -29.87 -7.15
N GLY A 64 -3.37 -29.85 -8.47
CA GLY A 64 -2.84 -28.80 -9.34
C GLY A 64 -3.41 -27.42 -9.01
N ALA A 65 -4.72 -27.33 -8.78
CA ALA A 65 -5.39 -26.10 -8.37
C ALA A 65 -4.97 -25.65 -6.96
N GLY A 66 -4.92 -26.57 -6.00
CA GLY A 66 -4.45 -26.27 -4.65
C GLY A 66 -3.00 -25.79 -4.64
N GLY A 67 -2.13 -26.45 -5.40
CA GLY A 67 -0.73 -26.08 -5.55
C GLY A 67 -0.55 -24.70 -6.19
N SER A 68 -1.29 -24.38 -7.25
CA SER A 68 -1.18 -23.08 -7.93
C SER A 68 -1.63 -21.92 -7.04
N VAL A 69 -2.71 -22.11 -6.26
CA VAL A 69 -3.18 -21.12 -5.28
C VAL A 69 -2.14 -20.92 -4.18
N ALA A 70 -1.56 -22.00 -3.64
CA ALA A 70 -0.53 -21.91 -2.61
C ALA A 70 0.71 -21.15 -3.09
N VAL A 71 1.22 -21.47 -4.30
CA VAL A 71 2.37 -20.78 -4.92
C VAL A 71 2.05 -19.32 -5.18
N SER A 72 0.85 -19.03 -5.70
CA SER A 72 0.34 -17.67 -5.91
C SER A 72 0.34 -16.86 -4.61
N CYS A 73 -0.26 -17.38 -3.55
CA CYS A 73 -0.27 -16.72 -2.25
C CYS A 73 1.14 -16.49 -1.69
N PHE A 74 2.04 -17.48 -1.84
CA PHE A 74 3.42 -17.36 -1.40
C PHE A 74 4.17 -16.25 -2.15
N LEU A 75 4.05 -16.20 -3.48
CA LEU A 75 4.65 -15.16 -4.31
C LEU A 75 4.09 -13.77 -3.98
N CYS A 76 2.77 -13.63 -3.81
CA CYS A 76 2.16 -12.38 -3.34
C CYS A 76 2.73 -11.94 -1.99
N HIS A 77 2.86 -12.86 -1.04
CA HIS A 77 3.44 -12.57 0.27
C HIS A 77 4.91 -12.16 0.18
N LEU A 78 5.67 -12.81 -0.71
CA LEU A 78 7.09 -12.52 -0.94
C LEU A 78 7.28 -11.16 -1.61
N ILE A 79 6.49 -10.84 -2.64
CA ILE A 79 6.46 -9.52 -3.28
C ILE A 79 6.10 -8.45 -2.25
N TRP A 80 5.05 -8.67 -1.46
CA TRP A 80 4.68 -7.74 -0.38
C TRP A 80 5.83 -7.53 0.61
N ARG A 81 6.48 -8.59 1.09
CA ARG A 81 7.63 -8.49 1.99
C ARG A 81 8.81 -7.75 1.37
N LEU A 82 9.13 -8.04 0.11
CA LEU A 82 10.19 -7.34 -0.62
C LEU A 82 9.85 -5.88 -0.79
N TRP A 83 8.61 -5.59 -1.17
CA TRP A 83 8.12 -4.22 -1.33
C TRP A 83 8.24 -3.45 -0.01
N MET A 84 7.76 -4.01 1.11
CA MET A 84 7.92 -3.41 2.44
C MET A 84 9.39 -3.21 2.85
N ARG A 85 10.30 -4.10 2.44
CA ARG A 85 11.75 -3.93 2.66
C ARG A 85 12.31 -2.79 1.83
N ILE A 86 11.93 -2.70 0.56
CA ILE A 86 12.40 -1.65 -0.36
C ILE A 86 11.88 -0.28 0.06
N THR A 87 10.60 -0.20 0.46
CA THR A 87 9.95 1.05 0.86
C THR A 87 10.24 1.46 2.31
N ARG A 88 11.13 0.74 3.02
CA ARG A 88 11.65 1.08 4.36
C ARG A 88 10.59 1.49 5.39
N GLY A 89 9.39 0.91 5.31
CA GLY A 89 8.29 1.19 6.25
C GLY A 89 7.30 2.26 5.82
N ALA A 90 7.24 2.58 4.52
CA ALA A 90 6.14 3.32 3.93
C ALA A 90 4.82 2.50 3.96
N PRO A 91 3.63 3.12 3.90
CA PRO A 91 3.38 4.56 3.74
C PRO A 91 3.69 5.36 5.01
N PHE A 92 4.21 6.58 4.90
CA PHE A 92 4.37 7.51 6.02
C PHE A 92 3.06 8.29 6.23
N TYR A 93 2.77 8.68 7.48
CA TYR A 93 1.63 9.52 7.82
C TYR A 93 2.05 10.93 8.22
N VAL A 94 1.15 11.90 8.07
CA VAL A 94 1.38 13.27 8.58
C VAL A 94 1.49 13.20 10.10
N GLY A 95 2.54 13.83 10.65
CA GLY A 95 2.91 13.75 12.06
C GLY A 95 3.91 12.65 12.41
N ASP A 96 4.25 11.74 11.48
CA ASP A 96 5.31 10.76 11.72
C ASP A 96 6.67 11.47 11.83
N GLN A 97 7.48 11.08 12.82
CA GLN A 97 8.88 11.47 12.89
C GLN A 97 9.74 10.57 12.03
N VAL A 98 10.56 11.18 11.20
CA VAL A 98 11.44 10.49 10.26
C VAL A 98 12.87 10.98 10.42
N VAL A 99 13.83 10.08 10.27
CA VAL A 99 15.25 10.38 10.18
C VAL A 99 15.67 10.35 8.71
N ILE A 100 16.41 11.36 8.30
CA ILE A 100 16.96 11.44 6.95
C ILE A 100 18.18 10.52 6.86
N THR A 101 18.16 9.59 5.91
CA THR A 101 19.19 8.54 5.73
C THR A 101 20.18 8.85 4.60
N ALA A 102 19.85 9.79 3.71
CA ALA A 102 20.66 10.15 2.55
C ALA A 102 20.61 11.66 2.27
N GLY A 103 21.60 12.18 1.54
CA GLY A 103 21.68 13.61 1.17
C GLY A 103 22.40 14.48 2.21
N PRO A 104 22.37 15.82 2.01
CA PRO A 104 23.11 16.78 2.86
C PRO A 104 22.57 16.88 4.29
N HIS A 105 21.30 16.52 4.51
CA HIS A 105 20.63 16.54 5.82
C HIS A 105 20.65 15.17 6.53
N LYS A 106 21.55 14.27 6.12
CA LYS A 106 21.63 12.91 6.67
C LYS A 106 21.86 12.93 8.19
N GLY A 107 21.02 12.21 8.92
CA GLY A 107 21.03 12.10 10.37
C GLY A 107 20.11 13.07 11.09
N GLU A 108 19.58 14.09 10.39
CA GLU A 108 18.61 15.01 10.97
C GLU A 108 17.24 14.34 11.12
N ILE A 109 16.52 14.73 12.17
CA ILE A 109 15.16 14.27 12.47
C ILE A 109 14.20 15.38 12.06
N GLY A 110 13.11 15.00 11.41
CA GLY A 110 12.04 15.92 11.07
C GLY A 110 10.66 15.28 11.15
N GLU A 111 9.64 16.12 11.11
CA GLU A 111 8.23 15.73 11.16
C GLU A 111 7.64 15.79 9.75
N VAL A 112 6.93 14.73 9.34
CA VAL A 112 6.21 14.71 8.06
C VAL A 112 5.01 15.68 8.15
N ARG A 113 5.04 16.77 7.38
CA ARG A 113 3.95 17.76 7.33
C ARG A 113 2.95 17.52 6.22
N LYS A 114 3.42 17.03 5.07
CA LYS A 114 2.58 16.82 3.89
C LYS A 114 3.06 15.63 3.07
N ILE A 115 2.11 14.84 2.58
CA ILE A 115 2.36 13.71 1.68
C ILE A 115 2.03 14.17 0.26
N CYS A 116 2.87 13.86 -0.72
CA CYS A 116 2.58 14.15 -2.12
C CYS A 116 1.72 13.03 -2.70
N GLU A 117 0.47 13.32 -3.06
CA GLU A 117 -0.38 12.35 -3.74
C GLU A 117 0.22 11.95 -5.10
N GLY A 118 0.30 10.64 -5.37
CA GLY A 118 0.83 10.11 -6.62
C GLY A 118 2.36 10.13 -6.77
N ARG A 119 3.11 10.53 -5.74
CA ARG A 119 4.59 10.44 -5.71
C ARG A 119 5.06 9.78 -4.41
N CYS A 120 6.12 8.98 -4.48
CA CYS A 120 6.73 8.35 -3.30
C CYS A 120 7.60 9.35 -2.53
N SER A 121 7.03 10.49 -2.16
CA SER A 121 7.75 11.60 -1.54
C SER A 121 6.92 12.35 -0.51
N VAL A 122 7.59 12.99 0.43
CA VAL A 122 6.98 13.71 1.54
C VAL A 122 7.72 15.02 1.81
N TRP A 123 6.99 15.99 2.36
CA TRP A 123 7.54 17.21 2.91
C TRP A 123 7.82 17.01 4.39
N VAL A 124 9.08 17.19 4.76
CA VAL A 124 9.57 17.03 6.13
C VAL A 124 9.96 18.41 6.64
N ALA A 125 9.43 18.79 7.80
CA ALA A 125 9.86 19.96 8.54
C ALA A 125 11.02 19.58 9.46
N LEU A 126 12.18 20.21 9.27
CA LEU A 126 13.36 19.95 10.07
C LEU A 126 13.39 20.82 11.34
N GLU A 127 13.62 20.19 12.49
CA GLU A 127 13.76 20.87 13.78
C GLU A 127 15.17 21.44 13.94
N ARG A 128 15.49 22.49 13.19
CA ARG A 128 16.82 23.12 13.24
C ARG A 128 16.88 24.24 14.28
N GLY A 129 16.76 23.88 15.56
CA GLY A 129 17.18 24.71 16.71
C GLY A 129 16.71 26.18 16.77
N GLY A 130 15.66 26.56 16.04
CA GLY A 130 15.15 27.92 15.91
C GLY A 130 13.72 27.95 15.37
N ASP A 131 13.03 29.07 15.58
CA ASP A 131 11.57 29.25 15.36
C ASP A 131 11.07 29.03 13.92
N SER A 132 11.96 28.88 12.94
CA SER A 132 11.62 28.65 11.55
C SER A 132 12.00 27.24 11.09
N SER A 133 11.03 26.32 11.10
CA SER A 133 11.21 24.99 10.51
C SER A 133 11.27 25.09 8.98
N GLU A 134 12.40 24.68 8.40
CA GLU A 134 12.56 24.58 6.95
C GLU A 134 11.80 23.35 6.44
N LEU A 135 10.93 23.55 5.44
CA LEU A 135 10.16 22.50 4.78
C LEU A 135 10.94 22.01 3.56
N LEU A 136 11.49 20.80 3.66
CA LEU A 136 12.25 20.18 2.59
C LEU A 136 11.52 18.95 2.04
N PHE A 137 11.75 18.68 0.77
CA PHE A 137 11.16 17.57 0.03
C PHE A 137 12.12 16.39 0.03
N PHE A 138 11.62 15.21 0.41
CA PHE A 138 12.39 13.97 0.42
C PHE A 138 11.60 12.81 -0.19
N ASP A 139 12.32 11.95 -0.91
CA ASP A 139 11.77 10.68 -1.41
C ASP A 139 11.75 9.62 -0.28
N TRP A 140 10.84 8.64 -0.37
CA TRP A 140 10.66 7.61 0.65
C TRP A 140 11.90 6.75 0.91
N ASP A 141 12.78 6.61 -0.08
CA ASP A 141 14.05 5.89 0.05
C ASP A 141 15.10 6.68 0.84
N GLN A 142 14.98 8.01 0.89
CA GLN A 142 15.89 8.91 1.59
C GLN A 142 15.55 9.05 3.07
N ILE A 143 14.38 8.60 3.51
CA ILE A 143 13.91 8.74 4.90
C ILE A 143 13.60 7.39 5.53
N ARG A 144 13.60 7.34 6.86
CA ARG A 144 13.20 6.16 7.63
C ARG A 144 12.40 6.63 8.84
N ARG A 145 11.37 5.88 9.25
CA ARG A 145 10.66 6.20 10.51
C ARG A 145 11.65 6.17 11.67
N CYS A 146 11.59 7.20 12.50
CA CYS A 146 12.30 7.19 13.76
C CYS A 146 11.55 6.21 14.67
N ASP A 147 12.11 5.01 14.85
CA ASP A 147 11.69 4.12 15.91
C ASP A 147 12.08 4.81 17.22
N ARG A 148 11.28 5.77 17.69
CA ARG A 148 11.39 6.27 19.07
C ARG A 148 11.15 5.05 19.94
N GLY A 149 12.24 4.39 20.29
CA GLY A 149 12.27 3.45 21.39
C GLY A 149 11.54 4.10 22.55
N LYS A 150 10.61 3.35 23.11
CA LYS A 150 10.17 3.51 24.49
C LYS A 150 11.43 3.53 25.40
N SER A 151 12.04 4.68 25.52
CA SER A 151 13.19 4.97 26.38
C SER A 151 13.13 6.48 26.63
N ALA A 152 12.83 7.00 27.80
CA ALA A 152 12.63 6.40 29.10
C ALA A 152 11.61 7.28 29.83
N GLY A 153 10.57 6.67 30.42
CA GLY A 153 9.85 7.35 31.49
C GLY A 153 10.80 7.44 32.69
N PRO A 154 10.93 8.61 33.36
CA PRO A 154 11.71 8.69 34.58
C PRO A 154 11.07 7.75 35.61
N SER A 155 11.86 6.77 36.07
CA SER A 155 11.54 5.98 37.26
C SER A 155 11.87 6.79 38.51
#